data_AF-A0A8J8NC13-F1
#
_entry.id   AF-A0A8J8NC13-F1
#
_cell.length_a   1.000
_cell.length_b   1.000
_cell.length_c   1.000
_cell.angle_alpha   90.00
_cell.angle_beta   90.00
_cell.angle_gamma   90.00
#
_symmetry.space_group_name_H-M   'P 1'
#
loop_
_entity.id
_entity.type
_entity.pdbx_description
1 polymer ?
#
loop_
_entity_poly.entity_id
_entity_poly.type
_entity_poly.pdbx_seq_one_letter_code
_entity_poly.pdbx_strand_id
1 'polypeptide(L)'
;MNENGPQKVEGMVIIKRKAFWVKRYAKVENQTFSYKKDKNEKVMRAQVDLSKARIKYSNRVASGENFIQLQTADETILMAFESVIEFDKWAIGFQSQQRAAQGGLQQSMLDTSMAVQNNARRGTDDDKQSVMNQSMIRKMRTVALKFSTTFKSEGDTTQAKERQDMTWK
;
A
#
# COMPACT_ATOMS: atom_id res chain seq x y z
N MET A 1 11.03 -32.03 8.48
CA MET A 1 10.16 -31.09 9.23
C MET A 1 10.44 -29.72 8.65
N ASN A 2 9.51 -29.13 7.90
CA ASN A 2 9.73 -27.81 7.29
C ASN A 2 9.33 -26.74 8.31
N GLU A 3 10.32 -26.14 8.96
CA GLU A 3 10.18 -24.99 9.86
C GLU A 3 9.89 -23.70 9.08
N ASN A 4 8.86 -23.68 8.23
CA ASN A 4 8.41 -22.44 7.59
C ASN A 4 7.51 -21.68 8.58
N GLY A 5 8.10 -21.28 9.70
CA GLY A 5 7.51 -20.31 10.61
C GLY A 5 7.29 -18.97 9.90
N PRO A 6 6.39 -18.12 10.41
CA PRO A 6 6.12 -16.82 9.80
C PRO A 6 7.40 -15.99 9.73
N GLN A 7 7.68 -15.42 8.56
CA GLN A 7 8.94 -14.73 8.30
C GLN A 7 9.05 -13.48 9.16
N LYS A 8 10.10 -13.41 9.97
CA LYS A 8 10.43 -12.24 10.78
C LYS A 8 11.09 -11.20 9.88
N VAL A 9 10.68 -9.94 9.99
CA VAL A 9 11.33 -8.83 9.30
C VAL A 9 11.64 -7.71 10.28
N GLU A 10 12.85 -7.16 10.17
CA GLU A 10 13.31 -6.03 10.97
C GLU A 10 14.22 -5.12 10.14
N GLY A 11 14.30 -3.86 10.56
CA GLY A 11 15.12 -2.86 9.89
C GLY A 11 14.69 -1.43 10.21
N MET A 12 15.40 -0.48 9.62
CA MET A 12 15.02 0.93 9.68
C MET A 12 13.89 1.19 8.67
N VAL A 13 12.88 1.95 9.11
CA VAL A 13 11.75 2.39 8.29
C VAL A 13 11.44 3.85 8.56
N ILE A 14 10.87 4.55 7.59
CA ILE A 14 10.45 5.94 7.75
C ILE A 14 8.97 5.95 8.12
N ILE A 15 8.62 6.44 9.31
CA ILE A 15 7.24 6.46 9.81
C ILE A 15 6.71 7.88 9.83
N LYS A 16 5.48 8.08 9.34
CA LYS A 16 4.76 9.36 9.48
C LYS A 16 4.21 9.51 10.90
N ARG A 17 4.62 10.56 11.60
CA ARG A 17 4.05 10.96 12.91
C ARG A 17 3.51 12.38 12.83
N LYS A 18 2.20 12.54 13.03
CA LYS A 18 1.52 13.84 12.92
C LYS A 18 1.91 14.55 11.61
N ALA A 19 2.75 15.58 11.69
CA ALA A 19 3.17 16.41 10.57
C ALA A 19 4.53 16.04 9.95
N PHE A 20 5.31 15.11 10.52
CA PHE A 20 6.68 14.85 10.09
C PHE A 20 7.00 13.37 9.91
N TRP A 21 8.04 13.10 9.12
CA TRP A 21 8.55 11.75 8.86
C TRP A 21 9.80 11.50 9.71
N VAL A 22 9.90 10.30 10.29
CA VAL A 22 11.03 9.92 11.15
C VAL A 22 11.53 8.51 10.86
N LYS A 23 12.85 8.35 10.79
CA LYS A 23 13.48 7.02 10.76
C LYS A 23 13.35 6.34 12.13
N ARG A 24 12.91 5.09 12.12
CA ARG A 24 12.69 4.26 13.31
C ARG A 24 13.12 2.83 13.04
N TYR A 25 13.61 2.16 14.08
CA TYR A 25 13.81 0.73 14.00
C TYR A 25 12.49 0.01 14.25
N ALA A 26 12.03 -0.76 13.27
CA ALA A 26 10.81 -1.53 13.34
C ALA A 26 11.10 -3.04 13.27
N LYS A 27 10.15 -3.81 13.80
CA LYS A 27 10.17 -5.27 13.80
C LYS A 27 8.76 -5.81 13.62
N VAL A 28 8.64 -6.86 12.81
CA VAL A 28 7.46 -7.69 12.68
C VAL A 28 7.82 -9.10 13.10
N GLU A 29 7.17 -9.59 14.14
CA GLU A 29 7.37 -10.90 14.71
C GLU A 29 6.12 -11.32 15.47
N ASN A 30 5.75 -12.61 15.42
CA ASN A 30 4.62 -13.17 16.18
C ASN A 30 3.31 -12.36 16.00
N GLN A 31 2.94 -12.09 14.74
CA GLN A 31 1.76 -11.28 14.38
C GLN A 31 1.74 -9.88 15.01
N THR A 32 2.88 -9.37 15.46
CA THR A 32 2.99 -8.05 16.08
C THR A 32 3.93 -7.20 15.25
N PHE A 33 3.46 -6.04 14.83
CA PHE A 33 4.32 -4.96 14.36
C PHE A 33 4.68 -4.06 15.52
N SER A 34 5.93 -3.67 15.63
CA SER A 34 6.35 -2.77 16.67
C SER A 34 7.53 -1.93 16.22
N TYR A 35 7.67 -0.73 16.79
CA TYR A 35 8.83 0.11 16.49
C TYR A 35 9.29 0.91 17.69
N LYS A 36 10.56 1.33 17.63
CA LYS A 36 11.26 2.09 18.65
C LYS A 36 12.19 3.11 17.98
N LYS A 37 12.83 3.96 18.79
CA LYS A 37 13.71 5.01 18.27
C LYS A 37 14.85 4.40 17.45
N ASP A 38 15.59 3.49 18.08
CA ASP A 38 16.79 2.84 17.53
C ASP A 38 16.83 1.35 17.92
N LYS A 39 17.70 0.55 17.29
CA LYS A 39 17.79 -0.92 17.55
C LYS A 39 18.10 -1.26 19.01
N ASN A 40 18.87 -0.44 19.70
CA ASN A 40 19.29 -0.67 21.09
C ASN A 40 18.33 -0.07 22.14
N GLU A 41 17.34 0.68 21.69
CA GLU A 41 16.36 1.32 22.57
C GLU A 41 15.52 0.25 23.29
N LYS A 42 15.24 0.45 24.58
CA LYS A 42 14.37 -0.48 25.35
C LYS A 42 12.90 -0.09 25.25
N VAL A 43 12.63 1.20 25.09
CA VAL A 43 11.26 1.74 25.09
C VAL A 43 10.62 1.59 23.71
N MET A 44 9.53 0.83 23.67
CA MET A 44 8.67 0.70 22.49
C MET A 44 7.82 1.97 22.32
N ARG A 45 7.69 2.43 21.08
CA ARG A 45 6.93 3.64 20.75
C ARG A 45 5.52 3.33 20.29
N ALA A 46 5.35 2.22 19.57
CA ALA A 46 4.04 1.65 19.28
C ALA A 46 4.17 0.14 19.10
N GLN A 47 3.06 -0.54 19.30
CA GLN A 47 2.90 -1.96 19.10
C GLN A 47 1.50 -2.20 18.54
N VAL A 48 1.43 -2.83 17.37
CA VAL A 48 0.21 -3.13 16.63
C VAL A 48 0.08 -4.64 16.49
N ASP A 49 -1.07 -5.14 16.91
CA ASP A 49 -1.51 -6.50 16.61
C ASP A 49 -1.97 -6.58 15.15
N LEU A 50 -1.24 -7.34 14.33
CA LEU A 50 -1.49 -7.49 12.91
C LEU A 50 -2.73 -8.32 12.59
N SER A 51 -3.24 -9.11 13.53
CA SER A 51 -4.50 -9.85 13.36
C SER A 51 -5.70 -8.90 13.29
N LYS A 52 -5.58 -7.72 13.92
CA LYS A 52 -6.63 -6.69 13.99
C LYS A 52 -6.39 -5.54 13.02
N ALA A 53 -5.21 -5.46 12.42
CA ALA A 53 -4.82 -4.37 11.54
C ALA A 53 -5.22 -4.66 10.09
N ARG A 54 -5.82 -3.66 9.42
CA ARG A 54 -5.95 -3.64 7.98
C ARG A 54 -4.66 -3.09 7.36
N ILE A 55 -4.02 -3.89 6.52
CA ILE A 55 -2.77 -3.50 5.84
C ILE A 55 -3.09 -3.09 4.40
N LYS A 56 -2.59 -1.92 3.98
CA LYS A 56 -2.68 -1.43 2.59
C LYS A 56 -1.28 -1.21 2.04
N TYR A 57 -1.06 -1.68 0.83
CA TYR A 57 0.20 -1.57 0.10
C TYR A 57 0.03 -0.59 -1.05
N SER A 58 0.91 0.39 -1.16
CA SER A 58 0.94 1.37 -2.25
C SER A 58 2.35 1.43 -2.81
N ASN A 59 2.56 0.78 -3.96
CA ASN A 59 3.78 0.91 -4.75
C ASN A 59 3.41 1.73 -5.99
N ARG A 60 3.73 3.03 -5.96
CA ARG A 60 3.51 3.91 -7.12
C ARG A 60 4.85 4.23 -7.75
N VAL A 61 5.26 3.36 -8.68
CA VAL A 61 6.50 3.51 -9.46
C VAL A 61 6.60 4.91 -10.10
N ALA A 62 5.48 5.47 -10.57
CA ALA A 62 5.45 6.79 -11.21
C ALA A 62 5.66 7.98 -10.26
N SER A 63 5.29 7.85 -8.97
CA SER A 63 5.49 8.92 -7.98
C SER A 63 6.70 8.68 -7.07
N GLY A 64 7.42 7.57 -7.24
CA GLY A 64 8.57 7.20 -6.39
C GLY A 64 8.19 6.87 -4.94
N GLU A 65 6.89 6.67 -4.68
CA GLU A 65 6.36 6.56 -3.34
C GLU A 65 5.97 5.12 -3.02
N ASN A 66 6.77 4.49 -2.16
CA ASN A 66 6.56 3.14 -1.67
C ASN A 66 6.06 3.20 -0.22
N PHE A 67 4.76 2.95 -0.01
CA PHE A 67 4.13 3.05 1.30
C PHE A 67 3.41 1.78 1.73
N ILE A 68 3.54 1.45 3.02
CA ILE A 68 2.69 0.47 3.70
C ILE A 68 1.93 1.19 4.80
N GLN A 69 0.60 1.06 4.80
CA GLN A 69 -0.27 1.62 5.82
C GLN A 69 -0.85 0.49 6.68
N LEU A 70 -0.65 0.59 7.99
CA LEU A 70 -1.32 -0.21 9.01
C LEU A 70 -2.44 0.62 9.61
N GLN A 71 -3.66 0.12 9.56
CA GLN A 71 -4.83 0.79 10.11
C GLN A 71 -5.52 -0.12 11.12
N THR A 72 -5.59 0.33 12.38
CA THR A 72 -6.40 -0.27 13.44
C THR A 72 -7.61 0.64 13.73
N ALA A 73 -8.41 0.30 14.73
CA ALA A 73 -9.49 1.17 15.19
C ALA A 73 -8.97 2.48 15.79
N ASP A 74 -7.84 2.40 16.51
CA ASP A 74 -7.32 3.50 17.33
C ASP A 74 -6.20 4.28 16.64
N GLU A 75 -5.48 3.65 15.71
CA GLU A 75 -4.32 4.27 15.09
C GLU A 75 -4.14 3.93 13.61
N THR A 76 -3.43 4.83 12.92
CA THR A 76 -2.96 4.60 11.56
C THR A 76 -1.47 4.88 11.52
N ILE A 77 -0.69 3.88 11.12
CA ILE A 77 0.75 3.97 10.93
C ILE A 77 1.03 3.93 9.43
N LEU A 78 1.68 4.97 8.92
CA LEU A 78 2.14 5.03 7.54
C LEU A 78 3.66 4.89 7.50
N MET A 79 4.14 3.87 6.81
CA MET A 79 5.55 3.58 6.60
C MET A 79 5.92 3.91 5.15
N ALA A 80 7.06 4.57 4.97
CA ALA A 80 7.69 4.85 3.69
C ALA A 80 9.03 4.12 3.58
N PHE A 81 9.38 3.73 2.37
CA PHE A 81 10.60 3.00 2.06
C PHE A 81 11.40 3.72 0.98
N GLU A 82 12.72 3.77 1.16
CA GLU A 82 13.63 4.48 0.24
C GLU A 82 13.85 3.70 -1.05
N SER A 83 13.61 2.39 -1.03
CA SER A 83 13.73 1.52 -2.20
C SER A 83 12.56 0.55 -2.33
N VAL A 84 12.29 0.13 -3.57
CA VAL A 84 11.31 -0.93 -3.88
C VAL A 84 11.73 -2.25 -3.24
N ILE A 85 13.04 -2.54 -3.20
CA ILE A 85 13.59 -3.76 -2.57
C ILE A 85 13.24 -3.83 -1.08
N GLU A 86 13.40 -2.72 -0.36
CA GLU A 86 13.01 -2.66 1.04
C GLU A 86 11.49 -2.78 1.20
N PHE A 87 10.72 -2.08 0.37
CA PHE A 87 9.28 -2.20 0.38
C PHE A 87 8.81 -3.65 0.20
N ASP A 88 9.34 -4.36 -0.80
CA ASP A 88 8.97 -5.74 -1.08
C ASP A 88 9.36 -6.67 0.07
N LYS A 89 10.55 -6.50 0.65
CA LYS A 89 10.99 -7.25 1.83
C LYS A 89 10.00 -7.09 2.99
N TRP A 90 9.55 -5.87 3.26
CA TRP A 90 8.58 -5.60 4.31
C TRP A 90 7.19 -6.12 3.97
N ALA A 91 6.74 -5.96 2.73
CA ALA A 91 5.46 -6.46 2.26
C ALA A 91 5.35 -7.98 2.40
N ILE A 92 6.39 -8.72 1.99
CA ILE A 92 6.48 -10.18 2.18
C ILE A 92 6.40 -10.53 3.66
N GLY A 93 7.14 -9.80 4.51
CA GLY A 93 7.10 -9.98 5.96
C GLY A 93 5.69 -9.87 6.53
N PHE A 94 4.96 -8.79 6.22
CA PHE A 94 3.58 -8.59 6.66
C PHE A 94 2.63 -9.67 6.13
N GLN A 95 2.71 -10.01 4.84
CA GLN A 95 1.88 -11.05 4.24
C GLN A 95 2.11 -12.42 4.88
N SER A 96 3.36 -12.77 5.20
CA SER A 96 3.68 -14.03 5.87
C SER A 96 3.01 -14.15 7.25
N GLN A 97 2.96 -13.06 8.01
CA GLN A 97 2.30 -13.03 9.32
C GLN A 97 0.79 -13.18 9.19
N GLN A 98 0.16 -12.52 8.20
CA GLN A 98 -1.28 -12.64 7.97
C GLN A 98 -1.67 -14.06 7.54
N ARG A 99 -0.86 -14.73 6.71
CA ARG A 99 -1.09 -16.12 6.31
C ARG A 99 -0.96 -17.09 7.48
N ALA A 100 0.04 -16.88 8.34
CA ALA A 100 0.20 -17.71 9.53
C ALA A 100 -0.97 -17.55 10.52
N ALA A 101 -1.55 -16.34 10.61
CA ALA A 101 -2.73 -16.08 11.43
C ALA A 101 -4.00 -16.79 10.93
N GLN A 102 -4.14 -16.94 9.60
CA GLN A 102 -5.32 -17.53 8.97
C GLN A 102 -5.31 -19.06 8.90
N GLY A 103 -4.25 -19.72 9.39
CA GLY A 103 -4.20 -21.18 9.48
C GLY A 103 -4.21 -21.88 8.13
N GLY A 104 -3.09 -21.83 7.39
CA GLY A 104 -2.68 -22.85 6.41
C GLY A 104 -3.60 -23.22 5.23
N LEU A 105 -4.80 -22.65 5.09
CA LEU A 105 -5.82 -23.07 4.11
C LEU A 105 -6.03 -22.01 3.02
N GLN A 106 -5.00 -21.77 2.21
CA GLN A 106 -5.10 -21.49 0.76
C GLN A 106 -3.72 -21.20 0.19
N GLN A 107 -3.08 -22.26 -0.30
CA GLN A 107 -1.88 -22.19 -1.13
C GLN A 107 -2.33 -22.25 -2.60
N SER A 108 -2.80 -21.12 -3.14
CA SER A 108 -3.11 -20.93 -4.56
C SER A 108 -3.54 -19.48 -4.78
N MET A 109 -3.10 -18.85 -5.87
CA MET A 109 -3.48 -17.50 -6.36
C MET A 109 -2.48 -16.35 -6.17
N LEU A 110 -1.17 -16.60 -6.04
CA LEU A 110 -0.18 -15.51 -6.19
C LEU A 110 0.99 -15.77 -7.16
N ASP A 111 0.93 -16.80 -8.01
CA ASP A 111 1.86 -16.92 -9.14
C ASP A 111 1.39 -16.23 -10.43
N THR A 112 0.16 -15.72 -10.50
CA THR A 112 -0.42 -15.22 -11.77
C THR A 112 -0.12 -13.75 -12.10
N SER A 113 0.75 -13.06 -11.37
CA SER A 113 1.07 -11.65 -11.67
C SER A 113 2.54 -11.34 -12.01
N MET A 114 3.43 -12.33 -11.97
CA MET A 114 4.85 -12.15 -12.37
C MET A 114 5.22 -12.90 -13.67
N ALA A 115 4.30 -13.69 -14.25
CA ALA A 115 4.55 -14.47 -15.48
C ALA A 115 4.00 -13.84 -16.78
N VAL A 116 3.28 -12.72 -16.72
CA VAL A 116 2.68 -12.08 -17.92
C VAL A 116 3.61 -11.00 -18.46
N GLN A 117 4.82 -11.37 -18.86
CA GLN A 117 5.63 -10.49 -19.72
C GLN A 117 6.59 -11.21 -20.68
N ASN A 118 6.64 -12.55 -20.70
CA ASN A 118 7.62 -13.27 -21.53
C ASN A 118 7.07 -14.23 -22.60
N ASN A 119 5.76 -14.31 -22.84
CA ASN A 119 5.21 -15.27 -23.80
C ASN A 119 4.43 -14.67 -24.98
N ALA A 120 4.82 -13.47 -25.43
CA ALA A 120 4.32 -12.87 -26.66
C ALA A 120 5.43 -12.73 -27.70
N ARG A 121 5.98 -13.85 -28.22
CA ARG A 121 6.72 -13.91 -29.49
C ARG A 121 7.05 -15.36 -29.88
N ARG A 122 6.41 -15.82 -30.96
CA ARG A 122 6.44 -17.11 -31.69
C ARG A 122 5.13 -17.87 -31.47
N GLY A 123 4.28 -18.15 -32.44
CA GLY A 123 4.41 -18.15 -33.90
C GLY A 123 3.60 -19.36 -34.40
N THR A 124 2.74 -19.10 -35.40
CA THR A 124 2.14 -20.06 -36.39
C THR A 124 1.21 -21.19 -35.92
N ASP A 125 -0.03 -21.07 -36.40
CA ASP A 125 -0.89 -22.05 -37.09
C ASP A 125 -1.29 -23.41 -36.46
N ASP A 126 -2.59 -23.62 -36.66
CA ASP A 126 -3.38 -24.85 -36.75
C ASP A 126 -4.03 -25.55 -35.54
N ASP A 127 -5.34 -25.74 -35.77
CA ASP A 127 -6.30 -26.76 -35.39
C ASP A 127 -6.85 -26.93 -33.95
N LYS A 128 -8.13 -26.53 -33.86
CA LYS A 128 -9.31 -27.29 -33.39
C LYS A 128 -9.05 -28.51 -32.48
N GLN A 129 -9.51 -28.42 -31.23
CA GLN A 129 -10.69 -29.15 -30.72
C GLN A 129 -10.89 -28.93 -29.22
N SER A 130 -12.15 -28.70 -28.83
CA SER A 130 -12.76 -29.04 -27.52
C SER A 130 -12.14 -28.33 -26.30
N VAL A 131 -12.85 -27.65 -25.40
CA VAL A 131 -13.81 -28.26 -24.47
C VAL A 131 -14.79 -27.19 -23.98
N MET A 132 -16.05 -27.59 -24.04
CA MET A 132 -17.22 -26.98 -23.42
C MET A 132 -17.03 -26.84 -21.90
N ASN A 133 -16.81 -25.62 -21.40
CA ASN A 133 -17.19 -25.19 -20.05
C ASN A 133 -16.81 -23.72 -19.82
N GLN A 134 -17.71 -22.80 -20.18
CA GLN A 134 -17.81 -21.51 -19.49
C GLN A 134 -19.25 -21.28 -19.05
N SER A 135 -19.48 -21.75 -17.83
CA SER A 135 -20.51 -21.29 -16.93
C SER A 135 -20.49 -19.75 -16.81
N MET A 136 -21.68 -19.17 -16.92
CA MET A 136 -22.06 -17.92 -16.25
C MET A 136 -21.05 -16.76 -16.25
N ILE A 137 -20.82 -16.16 -17.42
CA ILE A 137 -20.29 -14.79 -17.48
C ILE A 137 -21.46 -13.80 -17.53
N ARG A 138 -21.84 -13.37 -16.33
CA ARG A 138 -22.22 -12.00 -15.95
C ARG A 138 -22.98 -11.18 -17.00
N LYS A 139 -24.30 -11.41 -17.06
CA LYS A 139 -25.25 -10.33 -17.33
C LYS A 139 -25.51 -9.58 -16.02
N MET A 140 -24.75 -8.53 -15.70
CA MET A 140 -25.22 -7.45 -14.81
C MET A 140 -24.54 -6.12 -15.12
N ARG A 141 -25.30 -5.29 -15.86
CA ARG A 141 -25.49 -3.85 -15.71
C ARG A 141 -24.23 -2.98 -15.52
N THR A 142 -23.74 -2.46 -16.63
CA THR A 142 -23.10 -1.15 -16.71
C THR A 142 -24.11 -0.08 -16.28
N VAL A 143 -24.07 0.35 -15.02
CA VAL A 143 -24.71 1.60 -14.60
C VAL A 143 -23.65 2.68 -14.67
N ALA A 144 -23.73 3.52 -15.71
CA ALA A 144 -22.92 4.71 -15.83
C ALA A 144 -23.27 5.68 -14.67
N LEU A 145 -22.38 5.78 -13.68
CA LEU A 145 -22.45 6.86 -12.69
C LEU A 145 -21.99 8.16 -13.37
N LYS A 146 -22.98 8.95 -13.80
CA LYS A 146 -22.80 10.36 -14.19
C LYS A 146 -22.44 11.16 -12.94
N PHE A 147 -21.16 11.45 -12.73
CA PHE A 147 -20.77 12.52 -11.82
C PHE A 147 -20.83 13.85 -12.58
N SER A 148 -21.95 14.57 -12.39
CA SER A 148 -22.03 16.00 -12.65
C SER A 148 -21.13 16.72 -11.65
N THR A 149 -19.97 17.20 -12.11
CA THR A 149 -19.18 18.19 -11.39
C THR A 149 -19.49 19.55 -12.00
N THR A 150 -20.49 20.21 -11.43
CA THR A 150 -20.70 21.65 -11.62
C THR A 150 -19.58 22.36 -10.86
N PHE A 151 -18.53 22.73 -11.60
CA PHE A 151 -17.46 23.57 -11.09
C PHE A 151 -17.98 25.03 -11.09
N LYS A 152 -18.49 25.50 -9.95
CA LYS A 152 -18.69 26.94 -9.73
C LYS A 152 -17.34 27.53 -9.33
N SER A 153 -16.68 28.21 -10.27
CA SER A 153 -15.60 29.14 -9.95
C SER A 153 -16.22 30.48 -9.56
N GLU A 154 -16.37 30.71 -8.27
CA GLU A 154 -16.55 32.02 -7.66
C GLU A 154 -15.39 32.15 -6.66
N GLY A 155 -14.58 33.19 -6.62
CA GLY A 155 -14.44 34.40 -7.41
C GLY A 155 -13.14 35.03 -6.89
N ASP A 156 -12.11 35.04 -7.72
CA ASP A 156 -10.85 35.70 -7.38
C ASP A 156 -10.98 37.15 -7.83
N THR A 157 -11.32 38.04 -6.90
CA THR A 157 -11.38 39.49 -7.16
C THR A 157 -10.58 40.20 -6.08
N THR A 158 -9.26 40.00 -6.11
CA THR A 158 -8.34 40.88 -5.38
C THR A 158 -8.21 42.16 -6.19
N GLN A 159 -9.08 43.14 -5.91
CA GLN A 159 -8.91 44.51 -6.38
C GLN A 159 -7.65 45.10 -5.75
N ALA A 160 -6.61 45.26 -6.55
CA ALA A 160 -5.52 46.17 -6.28
C ALA A 160 -6.08 47.60 -6.25
N LYS A 161 -6.27 48.15 -5.06
CA LYS A 161 -6.68 49.53 -4.85
C LYS A 161 -5.43 50.39 -4.67
N GLU A 162 -4.90 50.82 -5.81
CA GLU A 162 -4.00 51.95 -5.95
C GLU A 162 -4.74 53.20 -5.42
N ARG A 163 -4.24 53.80 -4.33
CA ARG A 163 -4.58 55.17 -3.95
C ARG A 163 -3.30 55.90 -3.59
N GLN A 164 -3.03 56.86 -4.45
CA GLN A 164 -2.03 57.92 -4.36
C GLN A 164 -2.23 58.78 -3.11
N ASP A 165 -1.09 59.24 -2.59
CA ASP A 165 -0.79 60.57 -2.03
C ASP A 165 -1.84 61.30 -1.18
N MET A 166 -1.45 61.62 0.06
CA MET A 166 -1.39 63.02 0.52
C MET A 166 -0.57 63.10 1.82
N THR A 167 0.71 63.47 1.67
CA THR A 167 1.51 64.11 2.73
C THR A 167 1.01 65.53 2.96
N TRP A 168 0.66 65.87 4.20
CA TRP A 168 0.46 67.25 4.64
C TRP A 168 1.71 67.73 5.38
N LYS A 169 2.26 68.86 4.93
CA LYS A 169 2.96 69.84 5.77
C LYS A 169 1.94 70.89 6.19
#